data_AF-A0A931UAA8-F1
#
_entry.id   AF-A0A931UAA8-F1
#
_cell.length_a   1.000
_cell.length_b   1.000
_cell.length_c   1.000
_cell.angle_alpha   90.00
_cell.angle_beta   90.00
_cell.angle_gamma   90.00
#
_symmetry.space_group_name_H-M   'P 1'
#
loop_
_entity.id
_entity.type
_entity.pdbx_description
1 polymer ?
#
loop_
_entity_poly.entity_id
_entity_poly.type
_entity_poly.pdbx_seq_one_letter_code
_entity_poly.pdbx_strand_id
1 'polypeptide(L)'
;MRVLFVIRAVEHYPYFRSIVEALLDRDHDVKILFDRDWSQRGLDLVGIKLKGVSYGWTVPYLVRLRRIIFWIRDLLSYIRYLKVRGQSGFYKDRWRKVLFVPVQWFLKIPFVEFLLKTKVTGRVLAVLETVTGPVSEIVEDIRQFDPAVVVATPANMPHSSADLEYLKAARALSIPTALPVFSWDNLTTKGLIHIKPKVLLAWNEKQVQEAWKHHGIAKRDIRI
;
A
#
# COMPACT_ATOMS: atom_id res chain seq x y z
N MET A 1 10.96 -7.18 -20.42
CA MET A 1 11.70 -6.92 -19.16
C MET A 1 11.08 -7.70 -18.01
N ARG A 2 11.78 -7.90 -16.88
CA ARG A 2 11.21 -8.55 -15.69
C ARG A 2 10.40 -7.56 -14.85
N VAL A 3 9.15 -7.91 -14.54
CA VAL A 3 8.19 -7.11 -13.77
C VAL A 3 7.75 -7.92 -12.56
N LEU A 4 7.97 -7.38 -11.36
CA LEU A 4 7.46 -7.97 -10.13
C LEU A 4 6.17 -7.24 -9.73
N PHE A 5 5.04 -7.94 -9.77
CA PHE A 5 3.73 -7.36 -9.46
C PHE A 5 3.21 -7.91 -8.13
N VAL A 6 3.22 -7.09 -7.08
CA VAL A 6 2.76 -7.46 -5.74
C VAL A 6 1.33 -6.98 -5.54
N ILE A 7 0.41 -7.94 -5.43
CA ILE A 7 -1.01 -7.68 -5.24
C ILE A 7 -1.38 -8.17 -3.84
N ARG A 8 -1.96 -7.30 -3.00
CA ARG A 8 -2.26 -7.65 -1.61
C ARG A 8 -3.04 -8.97 -1.45
N ALA A 9 -4.03 -9.24 -2.30
CA ALA A 9 -4.88 -10.40 -2.15
C ALA A 9 -5.24 -10.97 -3.52
N VAL A 10 -5.41 -12.28 -3.63
CA VAL A 10 -5.78 -12.94 -4.91
C VAL A 10 -7.08 -12.38 -5.48
N GLU A 11 -8.03 -12.02 -4.62
CA GLU A 11 -9.31 -11.43 -4.95
C GLU A 11 -9.19 -10.06 -5.63
N HIS A 12 -8.03 -9.40 -5.52
CA HIS A 12 -7.75 -8.14 -6.19
C HIS A 12 -7.19 -8.34 -7.61
N TYR A 13 -6.74 -9.53 -7.98
CA TYR A 13 -6.17 -9.79 -9.31
C TYR A 13 -7.10 -9.42 -10.49
N PRO A 14 -8.42 -9.69 -10.45
CA PRO A 14 -9.30 -9.38 -11.58
C PRO A 14 -9.28 -7.90 -12.01
N TYR A 15 -9.01 -6.97 -11.08
CA TYR A 15 -8.91 -5.53 -11.36
C TYR A 15 -7.66 -5.14 -12.15
N PHE A 16 -6.63 -5.99 -12.15
CA PHE A 16 -5.34 -5.74 -12.79
C PHE A 16 -5.03 -6.70 -13.92
N ARG A 17 -5.95 -7.62 -14.22
CA ARG A 17 -5.78 -8.64 -15.25
C ARG A 17 -5.39 -8.05 -16.60
N SER A 18 -6.07 -6.99 -17.04
CA SER A 18 -5.77 -6.32 -18.32
C SER A 18 -4.38 -5.67 -18.34
N ILE A 19 -3.89 -5.19 -17.20
CA ILE A 19 -2.52 -4.66 -17.09
C ILE A 19 -1.51 -5.79 -17.25
N VAL A 20 -1.74 -6.92 -16.58
CA VAL A 20 -0.86 -8.09 -16.67
C VAL A 20 -0.85 -8.65 -18.08
N GLU A 21 -2.02 -8.84 -18.70
CA GLU A 21 -2.13 -9.28 -20.10
C GLU A 21 -1.39 -8.33 -21.05
N ALA A 22 -1.59 -7.01 -20.91
CA ALA A 22 -0.89 -6.02 -21.72
C ALA A 22 0.65 -6.01 -21.54
N LEU A 23 1.16 -6.41 -20.38
CA LEU A 23 2.60 -6.57 -20.16
C LEU A 23 3.13 -7.84 -20.83
N LEU A 24 2.40 -8.95 -20.71
CA LEU A 24 2.76 -10.22 -21.37
C LEU A 24 2.75 -10.08 -22.90
N ASP A 25 1.74 -9.40 -23.45
CA ASP A 25 1.61 -9.12 -24.90
C ASP A 25 2.77 -8.27 -25.45
N ARG A 26 3.55 -7.63 -24.57
CA ARG A 26 4.75 -6.83 -24.90
C ARG A 26 6.05 -7.58 -24.56
N ASP A 27 5.98 -8.91 -24.47
CA ASP A 27 7.12 -9.79 -24.17
C ASP A 27 7.83 -9.41 -22.85
N HIS A 28 7.05 -9.04 -21.83
CA HIS A 28 7.56 -8.84 -20.48
C HIS A 28 7.36 -10.10 -19.64
N ASP A 29 8.37 -10.43 -18.83
CA ASP A 29 8.31 -11.53 -17.86
C ASP A 29 7.67 -11.00 -16.57
N VAL A 30 6.45 -11.43 -16.28
CA VAL A 30 5.66 -10.95 -15.15
C VAL A 30 5.57 -12.04 -14.08
N LYS A 31 6.10 -11.74 -12.89
CA LYS A 31 5.89 -12.53 -11.67
C LYS A 31 4.93 -11.83 -10.75
N ILE A 32 3.82 -12.48 -10.39
CA ILE A 32 2.84 -11.96 -9.44
C ILE A 32 3.10 -12.54 -8.05
N LEU A 33 3.13 -11.70 -7.03
CA LEU A 33 3.18 -12.13 -5.64
C LEU A 33 1.92 -11.73 -4.90
N PHE A 34 1.34 -12.67 -4.15
CA PHE A 34 0.18 -12.44 -3.29
C PHE A 34 0.54 -12.57 -1.82
N ASP A 35 -0.10 -11.78 -0.97
CA ASP A 35 -0.01 -11.94 0.47
C ASP A 35 -0.90 -13.11 0.93
N ARG A 36 -0.30 -14.12 1.53
CA ARG A 36 -0.98 -15.36 1.93
C ARG A 36 -2.04 -15.09 2.99
N ASP A 37 -1.79 -14.19 3.92
CA ASP A 37 -2.70 -13.92 5.04
C ASP A 37 -3.97 -13.22 4.56
N TRP A 38 -3.86 -12.43 3.49
CA TRP A 38 -4.98 -11.69 2.92
C TRP A 38 -5.73 -12.45 1.81
N SER A 39 -5.21 -13.60 1.37
CA SER A 39 -5.75 -14.37 0.24
C SER A 39 -6.51 -15.64 0.64
N GLN A 40 -6.85 -15.81 1.92
CA GLN A 40 -7.47 -17.03 2.45
C GLN A 40 -8.80 -17.39 1.78
N ARG A 41 -9.55 -16.42 1.26
CA ARG A 41 -10.86 -16.64 0.61
C ARG A 41 -10.76 -16.79 -0.91
N GLY A 42 -9.58 -16.57 -1.48
CA GLY A 42 -9.33 -16.54 -2.92
C GLY A 42 -8.41 -17.65 -3.41
N LEU A 43 -8.04 -18.62 -2.57
CA LEU A 43 -7.14 -19.72 -2.94
C LEU A 43 -7.64 -20.50 -4.17
N ASP A 44 -8.96 -20.65 -4.31
CA ASP A 44 -9.58 -21.33 -5.45
C ASP A 44 -9.45 -20.54 -6.77
N LEU A 45 -9.28 -19.21 -6.70
CA LEU A 45 -9.10 -18.35 -7.89
C LEU A 45 -7.71 -18.54 -8.52
N VAL A 46 -6.72 -18.98 -7.72
CA VAL A 46 -5.35 -19.25 -8.17
C VAL A 46 -5.33 -20.41 -9.17
N GLY A 47 -6.24 -21.38 -9.03
CA GLY A 47 -6.31 -22.56 -9.88
C GLY A 47 -6.95 -22.35 -11.26
N ILE A 48 -7.69 -21.25 -11.48
CA ILE A 48 -8.63 -21.17 -12.62
C ILE A 48 -8.22 -20.15 -13.71
N LYS A 49 -7.39 -19.13 -13.45
CA LYS A 49 -7.22 -18.00 -14.40
C LYS A 49 -5.82 -17.39 -14.62
N LEU A 50 -4.73 -18.00 -14.16
CA LEU A 50 -3.36 -17.49 -14.37
C LEU A 50 -2.58 -18.29 -15.43
N LYS A 51 -3.21 -18.60 -16.58
CA LYS A 51 -2.49 -19.28 -17.67
C LYS A 51 -1.41 -18.35 -18.23
N GLY A 52 -0.15 -18.79 -18.20
CA GLY A 52 0.98 -18.06 -18.77
C GLY A 52 1.61 -17.01 -17.85
N VAL A 53 1.21 -16.92 -16.58
CA VAL A 53 1.77 -15.97 -15.62
C VAL A 53 2.43 -16.71 -14.46
N SER A 54 3.69 -16.37 -14.19
CA SER A 54 4.39 -16.85 -12.99
C SER A 54 3.77 -16.19 -11.75
N TYR A 55 3.38 -16.98 -10.76
CA TYR A 55 2.86 -16.44 -9.51
C TYR A 55 3.45 -17.15 -8.29
N GLY A 56 3.41 -16.48 -7.15
CA GLY A 56 3.89 -17.00 -5.88
C GLY A 56 3.30 -16.25 -4.69
N TRP A 57 3.82 -16.62 -3.52
CA TRP A 57 3.48 -15.97 -2.27
C TRP A 57 4.58 -15.00 -1.89
N THR A 58 4.21 -13.87 -1.32
CA THR A 58 5.17 -12.95 -0.70
C THR A 58 5.85 -13.63 0.47
N VAL A 59 7.07 -13.18 0.80
CA VAL A 59 7.78 -13.66 1.99
C VAL A 59 6.88 -13.54 3.22
N PRO A 60 6.65 -14.64 3.99
CA PRO A 60 5.87 -14.60 5.22
C PRO A 60 6.47 -13.60 6.17
N TYR A 61 5.70 -12.59 6.51
CA TYR A 61 6.17 -11.50 7.33
C TYR A 61 6.11 -11.88 8.82
N LEU A 62 7.22 -12.38 9.38
CA LEU A 62 7.28 -12.80 10.79
C LEU A 62 7.43 -11.63 11.79
N VAL A 63 6.87 -11.86 12.98
CA VAL A 63 5.94 -10.95 13.65
C VAL A 63 6.40 -10.58 15.08
N ARG A 64 6.82 -9.33 15.33
CA ARG A 64 6.52 -8.59 16.60
C ARG A 64 6.96 -7.13 16.56
N LEU A 65 8.25 -6.88 16.33
CA LEU A 65 8.84 -5.53 16.41
C LEU A 65 8.25 -4.56 15.38
N ARG A 66 7.98 -5.06 14.16
CA ARG A 66 7.39 -4.23 13.12
C ARG A 66 5.86 -4.05 13.21
N ARG A 67 5.16 -4.75 14.11
CA ARG A 67 3.73 -4.46 14.37
C ARG A 67 3.53 -3.02 14.86
N ILE A 68 4.52 -2.49 15.60
CA ILE A 68 4.52 -1.11 16.05
C ILE A 68 4.47 -0.15 14.87
N ILE A 69 5.24 -0.44 13.81
CA ILE A 69 5.25 0.37 12.57
C ILE A 69 3.88 0.36 11.92
N PHE A 70 3.23 -0.80 11.88
CA PHE A 70 1.89 -0.93 11.30
C PHE A 70 0.88 -0.10 12.08
N TRP A 71 0.95 -0.10 13.42
CA TRP A 71 0.11 0.75 14.25
C TRP A 71 0.38 2.24 14.03
N ILE A 72 1.65 2.63 13.87
CA ILE A 72 2.04 4.00 13.53
C ILE A 72 1.43 4.42 12.18
N ARG A 73 1.49 3.55 11.18
CA ARG A 73 0.89 3.79 9.85
C ARG A 73 -0.62 3.88 9.90
N ASP A 74 -1.28 2.96 10.59
CA ASP A 74 -2.73 2.98 10.76
C ASP A 74 -3.15 4.26 11.51
N LEU A 75 -2.38 4.72 12.51
CA LEU A 75 -2.60 5.99 13.21
C LEU A 75 -2.36 7.21 12.31
N LEU A 76 -1.31 7.22 11.49
CA LEU A 76 -1.07 8.27 10.49
C LEU A 76 -2.23 8.36 9.50
N SER A 77 -2.74 7.20 9.05
CA SER A 77 -3.93 7.11 8.22
C SER A 77 -5.16 7.66 8.92
N TYR A 78 -5.33 7.38 10.23
CA TYR A 78 -6.39 7.97 11.04
C TYR A 78 -6.28 9.50 11.16
N ILE A 79 -5.08 10.02 11.42
CA ILE A 79 -4.80 11.46 11.51
C ILE A 79 -5.19 12.19 10.22
N ARG A 80 -5.02 11.55 9.05
CA ARG A 80 -5.49 12.12 7.77
C ARG A 80 -6.99 12.34 7.79
N TYR A 81 -7.79 11.39 8.25
CA TYR A 81 -9.25 11.56 8.38
C TYR A 81 -9.64 12.71 9.31
N LEU A 82 -8.83 13.01 10.32
CA LEU A 82 -9.05 14.17 11.20
C LEU A 82 -8.79 15.51 10.53
N LYS A 83 -7.98 15.54 9.46
CA LYS A 83 -7.49 16.75 8.79
C LYS A 83 -8.22 17.06 7.48
N VAL A 84 -8.75 16.05 6.79
CA VAL A 84 -9.49 16.23 5.55
C VAL A 84 -10.84 16.89 5.85
N ARG A 85 -11.04 18.11 5.35
CA ARG A 85 -12.31 18.84 5.46
C ARG A 85 -13.34 18.27 4.48
N GLY A 86 -14.60 18.22 4.90
CA GLY A 86 -15.73 17.80 4.05
C GLY A 86 -15.89 16.28 3.86
N GLN A 87 -15.02 15.46 4.47
CA GLN A 87 -15.19 14.01 4.46
C GLN A 87 -16.16 13.56 5.57
N SER A 88 -17.04 12.60 5.26
CA SER A 88 -17.96 12.03 6.23
C SER A 88 -17.23 11.43 7.43
N GLY A 89 -17.73 11.70 8.64
CA GLY A 89 -17.24 11.11 9.90
C GLY A 89 -17.27 9.58 9.91
N PHE A 90 -18.11 8.97 9.06
CA PHE A 90 -18.17 7.52 8.90
C PHE A 90 -16.81 6.88 8.61
N TYR A 91 -16.00 7.47 7.73
CA TYR A 91 -14.69 6.89 7.39
C TYR A 91 -13.69 7.00 8.54
N LYS A 92 -13.74 8.11 9.30
CA LYS A 92 -12.97 8.28 10.54
C LYS A 92 -13.32 7.17 11.53
N ASP A 93 -14.60 6.96 11.78
CA ASP A 93 -15.05 5.97 12.78
C ASP A 93 -14.82 4.53 12.33
N ARG A 94 -14.95 4.26 11.03
CA ARG A 94 -14.55 2.99 10.42
C ARG A 94 -13.07 2.73 10.62
N TRP A 95 -12.21 3.71 10.34
CA TRP A 95 -10.76 3.55 10.48
C TRP A 95 -10.32 3.46 11.95
N ARG A 96 -11.04 4.11 12.88
CA ARG A 96 -10.77 3.97 14.32
C ARG A 96 -10.77 2.50 14.77
N LYS A 97 -11.66 1.67 14.22
CA LYS A 97 -11.78 0.24 14.55
C LYS A 97 -10.56 -0.59 14.10
N VAL A 98 -9.76 -0.08 13.17
CA VAL A 98 -8.51 -0.72 12.69
C VAL A 98 -7.36 -0.51 13.67
N LEU A 99 -7.37 0.58 14.43
CA LEU A 99 -6.25 0.95 15.28
C LEU A 99 -5.99 -0.07 16.39
N PHE A 100 -4.77 -0.12 16.88
CA PHE A 100 -4.43 -0.93 18.05
C PHE A 100 -5.37 -0.60 19.22
N VAL A 101 -5.91 -1.63 19.89
CA VAL A 101 -7.03 -1.48 20.83
C VAL A 101 -6.77 -0.36 21.84
N PRO A 102 -5.66 -0.30 22.60
CA PRO A 102 -5.37 0.81 23.51
C PRO A 102 -5.49 2.21 22.89
N VAL A 103 -5.03 2.39 21.64
CA VAL A 103 -5.14 3.67 20.92
C VAL A 103 -6.62 4.04 20.71
N GLN A 104 -7.49 3.08 20.42
CA GLN A 104 -8.94 3.32 20.28
C GLN A 104 -9.56 3.89 21.56
N TRP A 105 -9.09 3.46 22.74
CA TRP A 105 -9.57 3.94 24.03
C TRP A 105 -9.07 5.37 24.28
N PHE A 106 -7.78 5.65 24.05
CA PHE A 106 -7.22 6.99 24.20
C PHE A 106 -7.88 8.02 23.29
N LEU A 107 -8.29 7.63 22.08
CA LEU A 107 -9.01 8.49 21.15
C LEU A 107 -10.41 8.93 21.62
N LYS A 108 -10.97 8.31 22.66
CA LYS A 108 -12.22 8.78 23.28
C LYS A 108 -12.02 10.03 24.13
N ILE A 109 -10.78 10.35 24.50
CA ILE A 109 -10.44 11.55 25.28
C ILE A 109 -10.39 12.76 24.33
N PRO A 110 -11.20 13.81 24.53
CA PRO A 110 -11.31 14.94 23.60
C PRO A 110 -9.99 15.64 23.27
N PHE A 111 -9.10 15.75 24.26
CA PHE A 111 -7.80 16.40 24.10
C PHE A 111 -6.84 15.62 23.19
N VAL A 112 -6.95 14.28 23.15
CA VAL A 112 -6.07 13.43 22.34
C VAL A 112 -6.32 13.68 20.85
N GLU A 113 -7.59 13.76 20.42
CA GLU A 113 -7.92 14.05 19.02
C GLU A 113 -7.40 15.44 18.60
N PHE A 114 -7.45 16.42 19.51
CA PHE A 114 -6.90 17.75 19.30
C PHE A 114 -5.38 17.73 19.10
N LEU A 115 -4.64 17.02 19.96
CA LEU A 115 -3.19 16.87 19.82
C LEU A 115 -2.79 16.20 18.49
N LEU A 116 -3.52 15.16 18.09
CA LEU A 116 -3.27 14.42 16.84
C LEU A 116 -3.50 15.27 15.58
N LYS A 117 -4.35 16.30 15.65
CA LYS A 117 -4.56 17.26 14.55
C LYS A 117 -3.37 18.19 14.33
N THR A 118 -2.43 18.28 15.26
CA THR A 118 -1.26 19.14 15.10
C THR A 118 -0.37 18.69 13.93
N LYS A 119 0.41 19.64 13.38
CA LYS A 119 1.41 19.32 12.34
C LYS A 119 2.61 18.56 12.89
N VAL A 120 2.89 18.70 14.20
CA VAL A 120 4.05 18.09 14.87
C VAL A 120 3.91 16.57 14.94
N THR A 121 2.76 16.07 15.39
CA THR A 121 2.51 14.62 15.50
C THR A 121 2.67 13.92 14.16
N GLY A 122 2.16 14.50 13.08
CA GLY A 122 2.30 13.94 11.73
C GLY A 122 3.76 13.85 11.28
N ARG A 123 4.60 14.84 11.62
CA ARG A 123 6.03 14.82 11.28
C ARG A 123 6.79 13.77 12.08
N VAL A 124 6.59 13.71 13.40
CA VAL A 124 7.27 12.73 14.25
C VAL A 124 6.96 11.30 13.81
N LEU A 125 5.68 10.98 13.60
CA LEU A 125 5.27 9.66 13.15
C LEU A 125 5.79 9.33 11.74
N ALA A 126 5.86 10.32 10.84
CA ALA A 126 6.45 10.13 9.51
C ALA A 126 7.97 9.87 9.58
N VAL A 127 8.68 10.50 10.52
CA VAL A 127 10.11 10.23 10.75
C VAL A 127 10.31 8.80 11.26
N LEU A 128 9.49 8.35 12.21
CA LEU A 128 9.54 6.96 12.71
C LEU A 128 9.37 5.93 11.60
N GLU A 129 8.52 6.21 10.60
CA GLU A 129 8.40 5.36 9.41
C GLU A 129 9.71 5.30 8.61
N THR A 130 10.37 6.44 8.40
CA THR A 130 11.63 6.51 7.63
C THR A 130 12.82 5.83 8.29
N VAL A 131 12.86 5.76 9.63
CA VAL A 131 13.95 5.11 10.37
C VAL A 131 13.93 3.59 10.19
N THR A 132 12.76 3.02 9.96
CA THR A 132 12.63 1.57 9.85
C THR A 132 13.09 1.13 8.47
N GLY A 133 14.21 0.41 8.38
CA GLY A 133 14.74 -0.08 7.10
C GLY A 133 13.79 -1.09 6.41
N PRO A 134 14.06 -1.45 5.15
CA PRO A 134 13.34 -2.54 4.49
C PRO A 134 13.60 -3.88 5.21
N VAL A 135 12.75 -4.88 4.95
CA VAL A 135 12.94 -6.25 5.47
C VAL A 135 14.00 -6.94 4.61
N SER A 136 15.01 -7.53 5.24
CA SER A 136 16.13 -8.21 4.56
C SER A 136 15.66 -9.32 3.61
N GLU A 137 14.66 -10.09 4.02
CA GLU A 137 14.13 -11.22 3.29
C GLU A 137 13.35 -10.77 2.05
N ILE A 138 12.63 -9.65 2.14
CA ILE A 138 11.96 -9.04 0.98
C ILE A 138 13.00 -8.43 0.03
N VAL A 139 14.04 -7.81 0.58
CA VAL A 139 15.17 -7.29 -0.22
C VAL A 139 15.84 -8.42 -1.00
N GLU A 140 16.06 -9.55 -0.35
CA GLU A 140 16.67 -10.73 -0.97
C GLU A 140 15.75 -11.36 -2.02
N ASP A 141 14.46 -11.50 -1.74
CA ASP A 141 13.47 -12.00 -2.72
C ASP A 141 13.41 -11.10 -3.97
N ILE A 142 13.46 -9.78 -3.80
CA ILE A 142 13.54 -8.84 -4.94
C ILE A 142 14.86 -9.01 -5.70
N ARG A 143 16.00 -9.17 -5.02
CA ARG A 143 17.31 -9.37 -5.66
C ARG A 143 17.37 -10.68 -6.45
N GLN A 144 16.81 -11.75 -5.91
CA GLN A 144 16.79 -13.06 -6.57
C GLN A 144 15.98 -13.02 -7.86
N PHE A 145 14.86 -12.29 -7.86
CA PHE A 145 14.06 -12.11 -9.07
C PHE A 145 14.67 -11.08 -10.05
N ASP A 146 15.43 -10.11 -9.54
CA ASP A 146 16.08 -9.01 -10.28
C ASP A 146 15.13 -8.29 -11.28
N PRO A 147 14.02 -7.71 -10.77
CA PRO A 147 13.05 -7.00 -11.59
C PRO A 147 13.57 -5.64 -12.08
N ALA A 148 13.19 -5.27 -13.30
CA ALA A 148 13.40 -3.91 -13.82
C ALA A 148 12.45 -2.90 -13.16
N VAL A 149 11.29 -3.36 -12.63
CA VAL A 149 10.29 -2.54 -11.95
C VAL A 149 9.49 -3.39 -10.96
N VAL A 150 9.17 -2.78 -9.81
CA VAL A 150 8.23 -3.35 -8.84
C VAL A 150 6.92 -2.57 -8.90
N VAL A 151 5.85 -3.27 -9.27
CA VAL A 151 4.48 -2.76 -9.25
C VAL A 151 3.80 -3.29 -8.00
N ALA A 152 3.20 -2.43 -7.18
CA ALA A 152 2.46 -2.91 -6.01
C ALA A 152 1.15 -2.16 -5.78
N THR A 153 0.15 -2.88 -5.28
CA THR A 153 -1.20 -2.33 -5.11
C THR A 153 -1.99 -3.14 -4.06
N PRO A 154 -2.88 -2.49 -3.28
CA PRO A 154 -3.19 -1.06 -3.23
C PRO A 154 -2.24 -0.19 -2.37
N ALA A 155 -1.37 -0.78 -1.56
CA ALA A 155 -0.38 -0.16 -0.68
C ALA A 155 -0.89 0.89 0.32
N ASN A 156 -2.20 0.95 0.54
CA ASN A 156 -2.85 1.85 1.50
C ASN A 156 -3.99 1.19 2.28
N MET A 157 -3.99 -0.14 2.34
CA MET A 157 -4.98 -0.90 3.09
C MET A 157 -4.56 -1.09 4.56
N PRO A 158 -5.53 -1.26 5.48
CA PRO A 158 -5.29 -1.48 6.91
C PRO A 158 -4.23 -2.54 7.24
N HIS A 159 -3.63 -2.42 8.43
CA HIS A 159 -2.73 -3.41 9.03
C HIS A 159 -1.40 -3.62 8.30
N SER A 160 -1.09 -2.79 7.30
CA SER A 160 -0.02 -3.00 6.32
C SER A 160 -0.07 -4.39 5.67
N SER A 161 0.52 -4.51 4.50
CA SER A 161 0.57 -5.78 3.77
C SER A 161 1.86 -5.83 2.97
N ALA A 162 2.15 -6.99 2.41
CA ALA A 162 3.36 -7.21 1.64
C ALA A 162 3.51 -6.22 0.46
N ASP A 163 2.42 -5.81 -0.20
CA ASP A 163 2.43 -4.77 -1.25
C ASP A 163 3.20 -3.49 -0.86
N LEU A 164 2.99 -2.97 0.34
CA LEU A 164 3.68 -1.78 0.86
C LEU A 164 5.14 -2.09 1.19
N GLU A 165 5.42 -3.23 1.83
CA GLU A 165 6.80 -3.59 2.21
C GLU A 165 7.69 -3.89 0.99
N TYR A 166 7.14 -4.47 -0.07
CA TYR A 166 7.86 -4.65 -1.34
C TYR A 166 8.15 -3.31 -2.03
N LEU A 167 7.22 -2.33 -1.99
CA LEU A 167 7.54 -0.96 -2.46
C LEU A 167 8.69 -0.34 -1.67
N LYS A 168 8.70 -0.54 -0.35
CA LYS A 168 9.75 -0.02 0.53
C LYS A 168 11.11 -0.65 0.20
N ALA A 169 11.14 -1.97 0.05
CA ALA A 169 12.35 -2.70 -0.30
C ALA A 169 12.87 -2.35 -1.70
N ALA A 170 11.99 -2.29 -2.71
CA ALA A 170 12.34 -1.89 -4.07
C ALA A 170 12.97 -0.48 -4.10
N ARG A 171 12.39 0.47 -3.35
CA ARG A 171 12.95 1.82 -3.23
C ARG A 171 14.32 1.83 -2.58
N ALA A 172 14.54 1.02 -1.54
CA ALA A 172 15.84 0.91 -0.89
C ALA A 172 16.91 0.29 -1.82
N LEU A 173 16.49 -0.54 -2.77
CA LEU A 173 17.30 -1.09 -3.85
C LEU A 173 17.44 -0.17 -5.06
N SER A 174 16.86 1.04 -5.03
CA SER A 174 16.80 1.96 -6.18
C SER A 174 16.12 1.38 -7.43
N ILE A 175 15.29 0.34 -7.26
CA ILE A 175 14.49 -0.23 -8.34
C ILE A 175 13.26 0.68 -8.57
N PRO A 176 12.92 1.04 -9.82
CA PRO A 176 11.72 1.80 -10.13
C PRO A 176 10.46 1.16 -9.55
N THR A 177 9.57 1.99 -8.98
CA THR A 177 8.32 1.53 -8.38
C THR A 177 7.09 2.16 -9.02
N ALA A 178 6.07 1.36 -9.27
CA ALA A 178 4.78 1.82 -9.78
C ALA A 178 3.63 1.40 -8.86
N LEU A 179 2.61 2.26 -8.74
CA LEU A 179 1.39 1.96 -7.99
C LEU A 179 0.18 2.28 -8.87
N PRO A 180 -0.49 1.28 -9.45
CA PRO A 180 -1.79 1.45 -10.10
C PRO A 180 -2.87 1.62 -9.04
N VAL A 181 -3.69 2.67 -9.18
CA VAL A 181 -4.84 2.90 -8.30
C VAL A 181 -5.81 1.73 -8.43
N PHE A 182 -6.12 1.12 -7.29
CA PHE A 182 -6.90 -0.12 -7.24
C PHE A 182 -8.40 0.05 -7.53
N SER A 183 -9.01 1.12 -7.02
CA SER A 183 -10.45 1.34 -7.13
C SER A 183 -10.76 2.83 -7.19
N TRP A 184 -11.97 3.15 -7.65
CA TRP A 184 -12.47 4.52 -7.79
C TRP A 184 -12.43 5.32 -6.48
N ASP A 185 -12.55 4.67 -5.31
CA ASP A 185 -12.56 5.27 -3.98
C ASP A 185 -11.24 5.10 -3.21
N ASN A 186 -10.23 4.47 -3.82
CA ASN A 186 -9.02 4.03 -3.13
C ASN A 186 -8.28 5.20 -2.44
N LEU A 187 -8.13 6.32 -3.14
CA LEU A 187 -7.35 7.49 -2.66
C LEU A 187 -8.12 8.36 -1.65
N THR A 188 -9.37 8.04 -1.36
CA THR A 188 -10.22 8.85 -0.48
C THR A 188 -10.74 8.08 0.73
N THR A 189 -11.06 6.79 0.60
CA THR A 189 -11.72 5.99 1.64
C THR A 189 -10.82 4.96 2.33
N LYS A 190 -9.60 4.76 1.82
CA LYS A 190 -8.59 3.87 2.40
C LYS A 190 -7.53 4.67 3.15
N GLY A 191 -6.48 4.00 3.60
CA GLY A 191 -5.40 4.60 4.37
C GLY A 191 -4.54 5.52 3.53
N LEU A 192 -3.45 6.00 4.12
CA LEU A 192 -2.42 6.73 3.41
C LEU A 192 -1.52 5.76 2.63
N ILE A 193 -1.09 6.19 1.43
CA ILE A 193 0.08 5.62 0.77
C ILE A 193 1.31 6.09 1.55
N HIS A 194 1.80 5.26 2.47
CA HIS A 194 2.94 5.62 3.34
C HIS A 194 4.27 5.66 2.59
N ILE A 195 4.44 4.74 1.64
CA ILE A 195 5.64 4.66 0.79
C ILE A 195 5.28 5.20 -0.58
N LYS A 196 5.81 6.38 -0.91
CA LYS A 196 5.54 7.02 -2.20
C LYS A 196 6.22 6.23 -3.32
N PRO A 197 5.48 5.76 -4.34
CA PRO A 197 6.06 5.12 -5.51
C PRO A 197 6.82 6.16 -6.36
N LYS A 198 7.65 5.69 -7.29
CA LYS A 198 8.26 6.53 -8.31
C LYS A 198 7.21 7.06 -9.29
N VAL A 199 6.23 6.24 -9.64
CA VAL A 199 5.06 6.63 -10.45
C VAL A 199 3.77 6.08 -9.83
N LEU A 200 2.74 6.92 -9.71
CA LEU A 200 1.37 6.50 -9.44
C LEU A 200 0.55 6.58 -10.73
N LEU A 201 -0.18 5.50 -11.07
CA LEU A 201 -1.04 5.44 -12.25
C LEU A 201 -2.50 5.65 -11.81
N ALA A 202 -2.99 6.86 -12.05
CA ALA A 202 -4.35 7.31 -11.76
C ALA A 202 -5.26 7.05 -12.97
N TRP A 203 -6.57 6.97 -12.75
CA TRP A 203 -7.53 6.71 -13.84
C TRP A 203 -8.04 7.99 -14.50
N ASN A 204 -7.90 9.14 -13.82
CA ASN A 204 -8.41 10.43 -14.26
C ASN A 204 -7.82 11.58 -13.43
N GLU A 205 -8.06 12.81 -13.88
CA GLU A 205 -7.61 14.04 -13.22
C GLU A 205 -8.11 14.19 -11.77
N LYS A 206 -9.30 13.65 -11.46
CA LYS A 206 -9.81 13.70 -10.08
C LYS A 206 -8.90 12.89 -9.15
N GLN A 207 -8.49 11.69 -9.56
CA GLN A 207 -7.55 10.88 -8.80
C GLN A 207 -6.15 11.51 -8.73
N VAL A 208 -5.71 12.27 -9.75
CA VAL A 208 -4.47 13.06 -9.68
C VAL A 208 -4.55 14.07 -8.52
N GLN A 209 -5.67 14.79 -8.39
CA GLN A 209 -5.87 15.74 -7.29
C GLN A 209 -5.95 15.04 -5.94
N GLU A 210 -6.59 13.88 -5.85
CA GLU A 210 -6.68 13.08 -4.61
C GLU A 210 -5.30 12.55 -4.19
N ALA A 211 -4.52 11.99 -5.11
CA ALA A 211 -3.13 11.56 -4.88
C ALA A 211 -2.25 12.70 -4.38
N TRP A 212 -2.36 13.88 -5.00
CA TRP A 212 -1.60 15.06 -4.58
C TRP A 212 -2.05 15.60 -3.22
N LYS A 213 -3.35 15.84 -3.03
CA LYS A 213 -3.90 16.48 -1.82
C LYS A 213 -3.93 15.57 -0.60
N HIS A 214 -4.23 14.29 -0.78
CA HIS A 214 -4.44 13.36 0.33
C HIS A 214 -3.21 12.52 0.65
N HIS A 215 -2.37 12.24 -0.35
CA HIS A 215 -1.19 11.38 -0.18
C HIS A 215 0.13 12.13 -0.35
N GLY A 216 0.10 13.39 -0.81
CA GLY A 216 1.29 14.22 -0.96
C GLY A 216 2.23 13.72 -2.05
N ILE A 217 1.71 12.98 -3.03
CA ILE A 217 2.48 12.53 -4.20
C ILE A 217 2.61 13.72 -5.15
N ALA A 218 3.82 14.00 -5.65
CA ALA A 218 4.01 15.15 -6.53
C ALA A 218 3.31 14.89 -7.87
N LYS A 219 2.66 15.91 -8.44
CA LYS A 219 1.92 15.76 -9.72
C LYS A 219 2.79 15.23 -10.85
N ARG A 220 4.08 15.60 -10.87
CA ARG A 220 5.06 15.09 -11.85
C ARG A 220 5.30 13.58 -11.77
N ASP A 221 4.97 12.96 -10.64
CA ASP A 221 5.12 11.52 -10.37
C ASP A 221 3.77 10.78 -10.53
N ILE A 222 2.73 11.45 -11.05
CA ILE A 222 1.43 10.86 -11.34
C ILE A 222 1.23 10.81 -12.87
N ARG A 223 0.68 9.71 -13.38
CA ARG A 223 0.29 9.52 -14.78
C ARG A 223 -1.17 9.06 -14.85
N ILE A 224 -1.84 9.39 -15.95
CA ILE A 224 -3.16 8.87 -16.32
C ILE A 224 -2.95 7.89 -17.47
#